data_AF-A0A368YUV4-F1
#
_entry.id   AF-A0A368YUV4-F1
#
_cell.length_a   1.000
_cell.length_b   1.000
_cell.length_c   1.000
_cell.angle_alpha   90.00
_cell.angle_beta   90.00
_cell.angle_gamma   90.00
#
_symmetry.space_group_name_H-M   'P 1'
#
loop_
_entity.id
_entity.type
_entity.pdbx_description
1 polymer ?
#
loop_
_entity_poly.entity_id
_entity_poly.type
_entity_poly.pdbx_seq_one_letter_code
_entity_poly.pdbx_strand_id
1 'polypeptide(L)'
;MAAKYSFRIEKIYNNNVILAINSEDNREVVVVGKGIGFNTKVGSNVEIPAREIEKYFLAYKSGDREKYHQLINQLDDSVIGVSEEIIDLAVDKFGSLNPHIHIALTDHIGFSVERIANNMEVANPFIEEIKALYTEEYQVAEEGKKIIESKLNVKIPESEIGFIAMHIHAARLNKDVSKTVKQTSLIKELVECVKAELKIDFSKEDLSYMRLINHLRFSLQRLENKKTIKNPLIDKIKEEFVQSFQLALNLSEIIEKRTGKSLPIDEVGYLALHLQRLQVGK
;
A
#
# COMPACT_ATOMS: atom_id res chain seq x y z
N MET A 1 25.78 6.51 -26.43
CA MET A 1 26.04 7.15 -25.13
C MET A 1 24.74 7.14 -24.34
N ALA A 2 24.76 6.77 -23.06
CA ALA A 2 23.58 6.93 -22.22
C ALA A 2 23.30 8.43 -22.02
N ALA A 3 22.02 8.83 -22.08
CA ALA A 3 21.64 10.20 -21.77
C ALA A 3 22.11 10.57 -20.35
N LYS A 4 22.60 11.79 -20.17
CA LYS A 4 23.01 12.35 -18.88
C LYS A 4 22.30 13.68 -18.68
N TYR A 5 21.97 13.98 -17.44
CA TYR A 5 21.42 15.28 -17.05
C TYR A 5 22.44 16.03 -16.21
N SER A 6 22.55 17.34 -16.41
CA SER A 6 23.42 18.21 -15.62
C SER A 6 22.59 18.98 -14.60
N PHE A 7 23.04 18.96 -13.35
CA PHE A 7 22.33 19.54 -12.21
C PHE A 7 23.27 20.37 -11.34
N ARG A 8 22.82 21.55 -10.88
CA ARG A 8 23.46 22.27 -9.79
C ARG A 8 22.78 21.90 -8.47
N ILE A 9 23.49 21.31 -7.53
CA ILE A 9 22.93 20.87 -6.25
C ILE A 9 22.56 22.09 -5.39
N GLU A 10 21.30 22.21 -4.97
CA GLU A 10 20.84 23.23 -4.02
C GLU A 10 20.75 22.66 -2.59
N LYS A 11 20.29 21.41 -2.44
CA LYS A 11 20.17 20.73 -1.14
C LYS A 11 20.34 19.22 -1.31
N ILE A 12 20.94 18.56 -0.33
CA ILE A 12 21.08 17.08 -0.29
C ILE A 12 20.24 16.61 0.89
N TYR A 13 19.18 15.83 0.64
CA TYR A 13 18.32 15.31 1.71
C TYR A 13 18.87 14.00 2.26
N ASN A 14 19.30 13.09 1.38
CA ASN A 14 20.00 11.86 1.74
C ASN A 14 20.85 11.37 0.55
N ASN A 15 21.34 10.14 0.61
CA ASN A 15 22.13 9.55 -0.47
C ASN A 15 21.37 9.40 -1.79
N ASN A 16 20.04 9.45 -1.78
CA ASN A 16 19.20 9.11 -2.93
C ASN A 16 18.29 10.26 -3.40
N VAL A 17 18.21 11.36 -2.65
CA VAL A 17 17.34 12.51 -2.97
C VAL A 17 18.08 13.83 -2.81
N ILE A 18 18.04 14.62 -3.88
CA ILE A 18 18.64 15.95 -3.94
C ILE A 18 17.64 16.96 -4.49
N LEU A 19 17.70 18.20 -4.00
CA LEU A 19 17.17 19.36 -4.68
C LEU A 19 18.26 19.93 -5.56
N ALA A 20 17.97 20.16 -6.83
CA ALA A 20 18.93 20.72 -7.76
C ALA A 20 18.27 21.66 -8.76
N ILE A 21 19.08 22.41 -9.51
CA ILE A 21 18.66 23.18 -10.68
C ILE A 21 19.16 22.45 -11.92
N ASN A 22 18.25 22.10 -12.82
CA ASN A 22 18.61 21.55 -14.12
C ASN A 22 19.37 22.61 -14.93
N SER A 23 20.59 22.27 -15.34
CA SER A 23 21.46 23.19 -16.06
C SER A 23 20.97 23.52 -17.47
N GLU A 24 20.06 22.72 -18.06
CA GLU A 24 19.55 22.95 -19.42
C GLU A 24 18.41 23.96 -19.49
N ASP A 25 17.43 23.87 -18.57
CA ASP A 25 16.24 24.71 -18.56
C ASP A 25 16.15 25.65 -17.35
N ASN A 26 17.17 25.64 -16.49
CA ASN A 26 17.31 26.43 -15.27
C ASN A 26 16.12 26.28 -14.31
N ARG A 27 15.46 25.11 -14.33
CA ARG A 27 14.36 24.81 -13.41
C ARG A 27 14.87 24.09 -12.17
N GLU A 28 14.34 24.49 -11.03
CA GLU A 28 14.50 23.73 -9.80
C GLU A 28 13.72 22.41 -9.90
N VAL A 29 14.38 21.32 -9.51
CA VAL A 29 13.96 19.95 -9.69
C VAL A 29 14.41 19.14 -8.47
N VAL A 30 13.53 18.27 -8.00
CA VAL A 30 13.94 17.19 -7.10
C VAL A 30 14.39 16.03 -7.97
N VAL A 31 15.57 15.50 -7.69
CA VAL A 31 16.07 14.31 -8.34
C VAL A 31 16.07 13.21 -7.29
N VAL A 32 15.47 12.08 -7.66
CA VAL A 32 15.46 10.85 -6.86
C VAL A 32 16.16 9.77 -7.67
N GLY A 33 17.08 9.05 -7.04
CA GLY A 33 17.89 8.05 -7.71
C GLY A 33 18.93 7.45 -6.79
N LYS A 34 19.31 6.20 -7.04
CA LYS A 34 20.21 5.45 -6.17
C LYS A 34 21.61 6.09 -6.11
N GLY A 35 21.99 6.58 -4.94
CA GLY A 35 23.33 7.12 -4.66
C GLY A 35 23.59 8.53 -5.22
N ILE A 36 22.60 9.25 -5.74
CA ILE A 36 22.81 10.56 -6.39
C ILE A 36 23.19 11.69 -5.43
N GLY A 37 22.82 11.56 -4.15
CA GLY A 37 23.24 12.45 -3.06
C GLY A 37 24.53 12.00 -2.39
N PHE A 38 25.00 10.77 -2.68
CA PHE A 38 26.21 10.24 -2.08
C PHE A 38 27.45 10.90 -2.68
N ASN A 39 28.33 11.41 -1.81
CA ASN A 39 29.58 12.08 -2.19
C ASN A 39 29.39 13.32 -3.10
N THR A 40 28.19 13.92 -3.11
CA THR A 40 27.94 15.21 -3.76
C THR A 40 27.99 16.36 -2.75
N LYS A 41 28.13 17.59 -3.25
CA LYS A 41 28.20 18.79 -2.40
C LYS A 41 27.20 19.84 -2.86
N VAL A 42 26.57 20.52 -1.89
CA VAL A 42 25.73 21.69 -2.18
C VAL A 42 26.54 22.74 -2.95
N GLY A 43 25.95 23.31 -3.99
CA GLY A 43 26.56 24.27 -4.92
C GLY A 43 27.38 23.64 -6.05
N SER A 44 27.63 22.33 -6.03
CA SER A 44 28.38 21.66 -7.10
C SER A 44 27.49 21.36 -8.31
N ASN A 45 28.10 21.33 -9.51
CA ASN A 45 27.45 20.80 -10.70
C ASN A 45 27.78 19.30 -10.82
N VAL A 46 26.76 18.47 -11.01
CA VAL A 46 26.89 17.03 -11.17
C VAL A 46 26.23 16.58 -12.46
N GLU A 47 26.88 15.66 -13.16
CA GLU A 47 26.26 14.93 -14.27
C GLU A 47 25.75 13.59 -13.75
N ILE A 48 24.43 13.39 -13.79
CA ILE A 48 23.81 12.15 -13.36
C ILE A 48 23.34 11.39 -14.61
N PRO A 49 23.80 10.15 -14.84
CA PRO A 49 23.29 9.30 -15.91
C PRO A 49 21.77 9.09 -15.76
N ALA A 50 21.02 9.22 -16.85
CA ALA A 50 19.56 9.09 -16.84
C ALA A 50 19.06 7.75 -16.26
N ARG A 51 19.88 6.69 -16.33
CA ARG A 51 19.61 5.37 -15.76
C ARG A 51 19.69 5.30 -14.22
N GLU A 52 20.44 6.22 -13.60
CA GLU A 52 20.62 6.30 -12.14
C GLU A 52 19.55 7.22 -11.52
N ILE A 53 18.89 8.01 -12.36
CA ILE A 53 17.72 8.77 -11.98
C ILE A 53 16.51 7.86 -12.09
N GLU A 54 16.07 7.32 -10.96
CA GLU A 54 14.81 6.60 -10.87
C GLU A 54 13.64 7.53 -11.16
N LYS A 55 13.78 8.80 -10.74
CA LYS A 55 12.80 9.81 -11.06
C LYS A 55 13.38 11.21 -11.11
N TYR A 56 13.12 11.85 -12.25
CA TYR A 56 13.43 13.23 -12.49
C TYR A 56 12.15 14.05 -12.39
N PHE A 57 12.01 14.88 -11.35
CA PHE A 57 10.83 15.72 -11.19
C PHE A 57 11.03 17.06 -11.93
N LEU A 58 10.90 17.03 -13.27
CA LEU A 58 10.54 18.26 -14.00
C LEU A 58 9.17 18.68 -13.49
N ALA A 59 9.09 19.87 -12.89
CA ALA A 59 7.87 20.56 -12.50
C ALA A 59 6.58 19.83 -12.98
N TYR A 60 6.10 18.90 -12.15
CA TYR A 60 4.90 18.11 -12.45
C TYR A 60 3.71 19.04 -12.68
N LYS A 61 2.67 18.52 -13.37
CA LYS A 61 1.38 19.21 -13.49
C LYS A 61 0.98 19.81 -12.13
N SER A 62 0.53 21.06 -12.19
CA SER A 62 0.50 22.09 -11.15
C SER A 62 0.07 21.72 -9.72
N GLY A 63 -0.63 20.61 -9.46
CA GLY A 63 -1.18 20.28 -8.14
C GLY A 63 -0.27 19.48 -7.19
N ASP A 64 0.40 18.43 -7.68
CA ASP A 64 1.22 17.56 -6.82
C ASP A 64 2.60 18.17 -6.51
N ARG A 65 3.05 19.10 -7.37
CA ARG A 65 4.29 19.86 -7.23
C ARG A 65 4.28 20.72 -5.96
N GLU A 66 3.24 21.52 -5.78
CA GLU A 66 3.16 22.46 -4.67
C GLU A 66 3.10 21.71 -3.33
N LYS A 67 2.36 20.60 -3.27
CA LYS A 67 2.27 19.75 -2.08
C LYS A 67 3.61 19.12 -1.70
N TYR A 68 4.36 18.57 -2.65
CA TYR A 68 5.65 17.96 -2.33
C TYR A 68 6.71 19.01 -1.94
N HIS A 69 6.75 20.17 -2.61
CA HIS A 69 7.60 21.27 -2.19
C HIS A 69 7.22 21.81 -0.81
N GLN A 70 5.92 21.91 -0.50
CA GLN A 70 5.45 22.26 0.84
C GLN A 70 5.92 21.23 1.87
N LEU A 71 5.75 19.94 1.60
CA LEU A 71 6.22 18.83 2.43
C LEU A 71 7.72 18.90 2.71
N ILE A 72 8.53 19.06 1.66
CA ILE A 72 9.99 19.19 1.79
C ILE A 72 10.40 20.41 2.63
N ASN A 73 9.65 21.51 2.55
CA ASN A 73 9.94 22.73 3.30
C ASN A 73 9.39 22.70 4.74
N GLN A 74 8.46 21.80 5.05
CA GLN A 74 7.78 21.71 6.34
C GLN A 74 8.28 20.54 7.20
N LEU A 75 8.75 19.47 6.58
CA LEU A 75 9.22 18.28 7.27
C LEU A 75 10.72 18.33 7.52
N ASP A 76 11.14 17.69 8.60
CA ASP A 76 12.55 17.46 8.90
C ASP A 76 13.21 16.61 7.81
N ASP A 77 14.43 16.97 7.43
CA ASP A 77 15.22 16.25 6.42
C ASP A 77 15.39 14.76 6.77
N SER A 78 15.38 14.43 8.07
CA SER A 78 15.45 13.06 8.57
C SER A 78 14.20 12.24 8.22
N VAL A 79 13.01 12.85 8.21
CA VAL A 79 11.73 12.20 7.81
C VAL A 79 11.74 11.88 6.32
N ILE A 80 12.20 12.82 5.49
CA ILE A 80 12.37 12.59 4.05
C ILE A 80 13.37 11.45 3.85
N GLY A 81 14.50 11.50 4.57
CA GLY A 81 15.55 10.50 4.53
C GLY A 81 15.06 9.08 4.75
N VAL A 82 14.33 8.84 5.85
CA VAL A 82 13.79 7.51 6.18
C VAL A 82 12.72 7.05 5.21
N SER A 83 11.89 7.98 4.72
CA SER A 83 10.78 7.64 3.80
C SER A 83 11.32 7.07 2.50
N GLU A 84 12.36 7.71 1.96
CA GLU A 84 13.01 7.29 0.71
C GLU A 84 13.74 5.96 0.89
N GLU A 85 14.41 5.72 2.02
CA GLU A 85 15.03 4.41 2.28
C GLU A 85 14.01 3.27 2.37
N ILE A 86 12.81 3.53 2.90
CA ILE A 86 11.72 2.55 2.92
C ILE A 86 11.18 2.31 1.51
N ILE A 87 11.08 3.36 0.70
CA ILE A 87 10.68 3.24 -0.70
C ILE A 87 11.71 2.43 -1.48
N ASP A 88 13.00 2.63 -1.24
CA ASP A 88 14.08 1.85 -1.84
C ASP A 88 13.97 0.37 -1.50
N LEU A 89 13.72 0.02 -0.23
CA LEU A 89 13.46 -1.37 0.16
C LEU A 89 12.28 -1.97 -0.61
N ALA A 90 11.21 -1.19 -0.78
CA ALA A 90 10.03 -1.62 -1.52
C ALA A 90 10.33 -1.76 -3.03
N VAL A 91 11.11 -0.86 -3.62
CA VAL A 91 11.53 -0.91 -5.03
C VAL A 91 12.46 -2.10 -5.28
N ASP A 92 13.43 -2.34 -4.40
CA ASP A 92 14.34 -3.49 -4.50
C ASP A 92 13.56 -4.82 -4.44
N LYS A 93 12.45 -4.88 -3.67
CA LYS A 93 11.61 -6.10 -3.56
C LYS A 93 10.57 -6.25 -4.68
N PHE A 94 9.93 -5.16 -5.10
CA PHE A 94 8.74 -5.20 -5.97
C PHE A 94 8.95 -4.60 -7.37
N GLY A 95 10.10 -3.98 -7.63
CA GLY A 95 10.38 -3.20 -8.83
C GLY A 95 9.71 -1.82 -8.77
N SER A 96 9.45 -1.24 -9.96
CA SER A 96 8.91 0.12 -10.07
C SER A 96 7.59 0.29 -9.33
N LEU A 97 7.49 1.34 -8.51
CA LEU A 97 6.27 1.72 -7.78
C LEU A 97 5.62 2.97 -8.37
N ASN A 98 4.34 3.20 -8.04
CA ASN A 98 3.69 4.46 -8.37
C ASN A 98 4.45 5.62 -7.69
N PRO A 99 4.90 6.62 -8.45
CA PRO A 99 5.73 7.66 -7.87
C PRO A 99 5.04 8.65 -6.93
N HIS A 100 3.72 8.59 -6.79
CA HIS A 100 3.01 9.33 -5.75
C HIS A 100 3.38 8.84 -4.34
N ILE A 101 4.00 7.65 -4.21
CA ILE A 101 4.46 7.11 -2.93
C ILE A 101 5.46 8.05 -2.21
N HIS A 102 6.34 8.73 -2.93
CA HIS A 102 7.30 9.68 -2.36
C HIS A 102 6.61 10.84 -1.63
N ILE A 103 5.40 11.21 -2.06
CA ILE A 103 4.59 12.22 -1.40
C ILE A 103 3.80 11.57 -0.26
N ALA A 104 3.02 10.55 -0.60
CA ALA A 104 2.03 9.97 0.30
C ALA A 104 2.66 9.27 1.51
N LEU A 105 3.77 8.55 1.33
CA LEU A 105 4.45 7.87 2.43
C LEU A 105 5.22 8.86 3.29
N THR A 106 5.88 9.84 2.69
CA THR A 106 6.62 10.88 3.43
C THR A 106 5.71 11.73 4.30
N ASP A 107 4.55 12.16 3.76
CA ASP A 107 3.51 12.86 4.50
C ASP A 107 2.98 12.00 5.67
N HIS A 108 2.69 10.73 5.39
CA HIS A 108 2.24 9.79 6.41
C HIS A 108 3.27 9.58 7.52
N ILE A 109 4.55 9.36 7.20
CA ILE A 109 5.61 9.18 8.19
C ILE A 109 5.81 10.46 9.01
N GLY A 110 5.86 11.63 8.36
CA GLY A 110 5.98 12.91 9.05
C GLY A 110 4.87 13.13 10.08
N PHE A 111 3.62 12.95 9.64
CA PHE A 111 2.45 13.06 10.53
C PHE A 111 2.43 11.99 11.63
N SER A 112 2.91 10.78 11.34
CA SER A 112 2.97 9.69 12.33
C SER A 112 4.00 9.97 13.41
N VAL A 113 5.18 10.46 13.03
CA VAL A 113 6.23 10.87 13.96
C VAL A 113 5.75 12.02 14.85
N GLU A 114 5.12 13.04 14.27
CA GLU A 114 4.56 14.16 15.03
C GLU A 114 3.48 13.69 16.03
N ARG A 115 2.56 12.83 15.59
CA ARG A 115 1.54 12.25 16.48
C ARG A 115 2.15 11.45 17.63
N ILE A 116 3.13 10.60 17.33
CA ILE A 116 3.81 9.77 18.34
C ILE A 116 4.55 10.66 19.35
N ALA A 117 5.23 11.71 18.90
CA ALA A 117 5.88 12.67 19.78
C ALA A 117 4.89 13.39 20.72
N ASN A 118 3.64 13.58 20.27
CA ASN A 118 2.55 14.15 21.06
C ASN A 118 1.74 13.11 21.85
N ASN A 119 2.18 11.85 21.93
CA ASN A 119 1.47 10.73 22.57
C ASN A 119 0.06 10.48 22.02
N MET A 120 -0.15 10.77 20.73
CA MET A 120 -1.41 10.53 20.02
C MET A 120 -1.34 9.20 19.26
N GLU A 121 -1.47 8.09 19.97
CA GLU A 121 -1.48 6.77 19.33
C GLU A 121 -2.76 6.55 18.51
N VAL A 122 -2.59 5.97 17.31
CA VAL A 122 -3.69 5.59 16.44
C VAL A 122 -3.72 4.08 16.28
N ALA A 123 -4.87 3.47 16.53
CA ALA A 123 -5.09 2.07 16.26
C ALA A 123 -5.35 1.86 14.77
N ASN A 124 -4.76 0.79 14.21
CA ASN A 124 -5.12 0.32 12.88
C ASN A 124 -6.12 -0.83 13.04
N PRO A 125 -7.38 -0.67 12.65
CA PRO A 125 -8.39 -1.70 12.85
C PRO A 125 -8.25 -2.88 11.88
N PHE A 126 -7.28 -2.87 10.97
CA PHE A 126 -7.16 -3.84 9.87
C PHE A 126 -5.85 -4.66 9.91
N ILE A 127 -5.14 -4.72 11.03
CA ILE A 127 -3.82 -5.36 11.09
C ILE A 127 -3.85 -6.83 10.63
N GLU A 128 -4.86 -7.58 11.04
CA GLU A 128 -4.98 -9.00 10.67
C GLU A 128 -5.23 -9.16 9.17
N GLU A 129 -6.13 -8.34 8.60
CA GLU A 129 -6.37 -8.32 7.16
C GLU A 129 -5.14 -7.87 6.38
N ILE A 130 -4.40 -6.86 6.85
CA ILE A 130 -3.20 -6.34 6.19
C ILE A 130 -2.12 -7.42 6.16
N LYS A 131 -1.85 -8.09 7.29
CA LYS A 131 -0.89 -9.20 7.35
C LYS A 131 -1.27 -10.33 6.38
N ALA A 132 -2.57 -10.62 6.28
CA ALA A 132 -3.09 -11.67 5.43
C ALA A 132 -3.08 -11.33 3.92
N LEU A 133 -3.37 -10.06 3.58
CA LEU A 133 -3.55 -9.60 2.20
C LEU A 133 -2.25 -9.08 1.58
N TYR A 134 -1.42 -8.43 2.39
CA TYR A 134 -0.26 -7.63 1.99
C TYR A 134 1.00 -8.10 2.73
N THR A 135 1.17 -9.42 2.85
CA THR A 135 2.24 -10.04 3.65
C THR A 135 3.63 -9.53 3.28
N GLU A 136 3.91 -9.40 1.99
CA GLU A 136 5.22 -8.96 1.53
C GLU A 136 5.46 -7.48 1.81
N GLU A 137 4.43 -6.64 1.63
CA GLU A 137 4.47 -5.21 1.93
C GLU A 137 4.57 -4.95 3.44
N TYR A 138 3.92 -5.79 4.25
CA TYR A 138 4.01 -5.74 5.70
C TYR A 138 5.43 -6.04 6.18
N GLN A 139 6.10 -7.04 5.60
CA GLN A 139 7.51 -7.32 5.90
C GLN A 139 8.43 -6.14 5.58
N VAL A 140 8.22 -5.47 4.43
CA VAL A 140 8.98 -4.25 4.09
C VAL A 140 8.69 -3.14 5.09
N ALA A 141 7.44 -2.98 5.51
CA ALA A 141 7.07 -2.02 6.56
C ALA A 141 7.71 -2.35 7.91
N GLU A 142 7.87 -3.63 8.28
CA GLU A 142 8.57 -4.05 9.50
C GLU A 142 10.07 -3.72 9.46
N GLU A 143 10.69 -3.84 8.28
CA GLU A 143 12.07 -3.36 8.07
C GLU A 143 12.13 -1.84 8.14
N GLY A 144 11.17 -1.15 7.51
CA GLY A 144 11.06 0.30 7.55
C GLY A 144 10.86 0.88 8.96
N LYS A 145 10.11 0.17 9.81
CA LYS A 145 10.02 0.48 11.23
C LYS A 145 11.41 0.58 11.86
N LYS A 146 12.30 -0.40 11.63
CA LYS A 146 13.65 -0.38 12.22
C LYS A 146 14.45 0.83 11.75
N ILE A 147 14.31 1.22 10.48
CA ILE A 147 14.93 2.43 9.92
C ILE A 147 14.44 3.66 10.67
N ILE A 148 13.11 3.82 10.78
CA ILE A 148 12.49 4.96 11.48
C ILE A 148 12.94 5.04 12.93
N GLU A 149 12.84 3.93 13.68
CA GLU A 149 13.21 3.90 15.10
C GLU A 149 14.70 4.25 15.30
N SER A 150 15.58 3.76 14.41
CA SER A 150 17.02 4.02 14.50
C SER A 150 17.43 5.47 14.18
N LYS A 151 16.72 6.14 13.27
CA LYS A 151 17.10 7.48 12.76
C LYS A 151 16.33 8.62 13.39
N LEU A 152 15.09 8.38 13.80
CA LEU A 152 14.21 9.40 14.36
C LEU A 152 14.05 9.26 15.89
N ASN A 153 14.58 8.20 16.50
CA ASN A 153 14.50 7.94 17.93
C ASN A 153 13.06 7.97 18.49
N VAL A 154 12.12 7.48 17.69
CA VAL A 154 10.71 7.27 18.07
C VAL A 154 10.40 5.79 18.12
N LYS A 155 9.40 5.38 18.90
CA LYS A 155 8.91 4.00 18.93
C LYS A 155 7.73 3.86 17.98
N ILE A 156 7.82 2.97 17.00
CA ILE A 156 6.77 2.79 15.99
C ILE A 156 5.82 1.66 16.42
N PRO A 157 4.54 1.96 16.67
CA PRO A 157 3.56 0.95 17.03
C PRO A 157 3.18 0.08 15.81
N GLU A 158 2.60 -1.10 16.07
CA GLU A 158 2.20 -2.05 15.02
C GLU A 158 1.19 -1.45 14.04
N SER A 159 0.36 -0.52 14.50
CA SER A 159 -0.62 0.19 13.67
C SER A 159 0.01 0.92 12.48
N GLU A 160 1.15 1.58 12.72
CA GLU A 160 1.88 2.33 11.69
C GLU A 160 2.60 1.40 10.71
N ILE A 161 3.06 0.23 11.15
CA ILE A 161 3.54 -0.82 10.23
C ILE A 161 2.44 -1.19 9.23
N GLY A 162 1.21 -1.35 9.73
CA GLY A 162 0.04 -1.61 8.89
C GLY A 162 -0.23 -0.51 7.87
N PHE A 163 -0.17 0.77 8.29
CA PHE A 163 -0.41 1.89 7.37
C PHE A 163 0.69 2.02 6.31
N ILE A 164 1.96 1.89 6.68
CA ILE A 164 3.08 1.88 5.73
C ILE A 164 2.89 0.76 4.69
N ALA A 165 2.52 -0.45 5.11
CA ALA A 165 2.24 -1.56 4.21
C ALA A 165 1.12 -1.23 3.20
N MET A 166 0.08 -0.52 3.64
CA MET A 166 -1.00 -0.09 2.75
C MET A 166 -0.56 0.96 1.73
N HIS A 167 0.33 1.88 2.10
CA HIS A 167 0.92 2.87 1.18
C HIS A 167 1.77 2.17 0.11
N ILE A 168 2.61 1.21 0.50
CA ILE A 168 3.41 0.40 -0.43
C ILE A 168 2.50 -0.39 -1.38
N HIS A 169 1.47 -1.05 -0.84
CA HIS A 169 0.51 -1.81 -1.65
C HIS A 169 -0.23 -0.94 -2.68
N ALA A 170 -0.69 0.24 -2.24
CA ALA A 170 -1.37 1.20 -3.09
C ALA A 170 -0.47 1.66 -4.25
N ALA A 171 0.79 1.95 -3.95
CA ALA A 171 1.78 2.33 -4.95
C ALA A 171 2.08 1.21 -5.94
N ARG A 172 2.18 -0.04 -5.48
CA ARG A 172 2.39 -1.21 -6.35
C ARG A 172 1.25 -1.41 -7.36
N LEU A 173 0.02 -1.09 -6.97
CA LEU A 173 -1.16 -1.23 -7.83
C LEU A 173 -1.52 0.02 -8.64
N ASN A 174 -0.74 1.11 -8.54
CA ASN A 174 -1.11 2.41 -9.11
C ASN A 174 -2.52 2.87 -8.68
N LYS A 175 -2.83 2.70 -7.39
CA LYS A 175 -4.12 3.07 -6.78
C LYS A 175 -3.90 4.03 -5.61
N ASP A 176 -4.94 4.78 -5.25
CA ASP A 176 -4.94 5.59 -4.04
C ASP A 176 -5.00 4.69 -2.80
N VAL A 177 -4.27 5.04 -1.75
CA VAL A 177 -4.32 4.34 -0.45
C VAL A 177 -5.74 4.30 0.12
N SER A 178 -6.56 5.31 -0.15
CA SER A 178 -7.96 5.36 0.26
C SER A 178 -8.80 4.21 -0.34
N LYS A 179 -8.47 3.75 -1.55
CA LYS A 179 -9.12 2.58 -2.17
C LYS A 179 -8.68 1.28 -1.47
N THR A 180 -7.39 1.15 -1.15
CA THR A 180 -6.85 0.04 -0.37
C THR A 180 -7.53 -0.05 1.00
N VAL A 181 -7.72 1.08 1.69
CA VAL A 181 -8.45 1.16 2.97
C VAL A 181 -9.89 0.72 2.83
N LYS A 182 -10.62 1.25 1.83
CA LYS A 182 -12.03 0.88 1.59
C LYS A 182 -12.19 -0.61 1.29
N GLN A 183 -11.29 -1.20 0.51
CA GLN A 183 -11.31 -2.62 0.19
C GLN A 183 -11.02 -3.47 1.42
N THR A 184 -9.99 -3.13 2.19
CA THR A 184 -9.62 -3.86 3.42
C THR A 184 -10.74 -3.79 4.46
N SER A 185 -11.37 -2.62 4.62
CA SER A 185 -12.53 -2.43 5.48
C SER A 185 -13.72 -3.31 5.07
N LEU A 186 -14.00 -3.42 3.77
CA LEU A 186 -15.08 -4.30 3.27
C LEU A 186 -14.75 -5.77 3.54
N ILE A 187 -13.51 -6.20 3.29
CA ILE A 187 -13.10 -7.58 3.57
C ILE A 187 -13.27 -7.90 5.06
N LYS A 188 -12.84 -7.00 5.95
CA LYS A 188 -13.05 -7.15 7.39
C LYS A 188 -14.53 -7.33 7.74
N GLU A 189 -15.41 -6.46 7.23
CA GLU A 189 -16.86 -6.55 7.47
C GLU A 189 -17.43 -7.91 7.03
N LEU A 190 -17.02 -8.40 5.86
CA LEU A 190 -17.47 -9.70 5.34
C LEU A 190 -16.97 -10.86 6.21
N VAL A 191 -15.73 -10.80 6.68
CA VAL A 191 -15.17 -11.85 7.55
C VAL A 191 -15.84 -11.85 8.92
N GLU A 192 -16.13 -10.69 9.50
CA GLU A 192 -16.86 -10.60 10.77
C GLU A 192 -18.29 -11.14 10.63
N CYS A 193 -18.96 -10.91 9.49
CA CYS A 193 -20.24 -11.54 9.19
C CYS A 193 -20.11 -13.08 9.15
N VAL A 194 -19.06 -13.61 8.50
CA VAL A 194 -18.82 -15.07 8.44
C VAL A 194 -18.56 -15.65 9.83
N LYS A 195 -17.74 -14.99 10.65
CA LYS A 195 -17.46 -15.41 12.03
C LYS A 195 -18.75 -15.51 12.84
N ALA A 196 -19.60 -14.48 12.77
CA ALA A 196 -20.86 -14.43 13.48
C ALA A 196 -21.84 -15.53 13.04
N GLU A 197 -22.03 -15.69 11.73
CA GLU A 197 -22.99 -16.65 11.17
C GLU A 197 -22.57 -18.11 11.39
N LEU A 198 -21.27 -18.40 11.26
CA LEU A 198 -20.74 -19.77 11.44
C LEU A 198 -20.38 -20.10 12.89
N LYS A 199 -20.43 -19.10 13.80
CA LYS A 199 -19.95 -19.19 15.18
C LYS A 199 -18.56 -19.81 15.24
N ILE A 200 -17.66 -19.24 14.45
CA ILE A 200 -16.24 -19.62 14.41
C ILE A 200 -15.42 -18.42 14.81
N ASP A 201 -14.25 -18.70 15.38
CA ASP A 201 -13.19 -17.72 15.52
C ASP A 201 -11.99 -18.21 14.72
N PHE A 202 -11.24 -17.27 14.17
CA PHE A 202 -10.05 -17.57 13.41
C PHE A 202 -8.84 -17.29 14.29
N SER A 203 -7.96 -18.27 14.47
CA SER A 203 -6.63 -17.97 15.01
C SER A 203 -5.83 -17.16 13.98
N LYS A 204 -4.90 -16.31 14.44
CA LYS A 204 -4.14 -15.37 13.59
C LYS A 204 -3.32 -16.07 12.51
N GLU A 205 -2.97 -17.35 12.72
CA GLU A 205 -2.23 -18.20 11.80
C GLU A 205 -3.12 -19.19 11.02
N ASP A 206 -4.45 -19.02 11.09
CA ASP A 206 -5.37 -19.96 10.46
C ASP A 206 -5.32 -19.86 8.93
N LEU A 207 -4.87 -20.95 8.28
CA LEU A 207 -4.89 -21.10 6.83
C LEU A 207 -6.29 -20.87 6.23
N SER A 208 -7.35 -21.17 6.98
CA SER A 208 -8.74 -20.97 6.58
C SER A 208 -9.11 -19.48 6.51
N TYR A 209 -8.66 -18.68 7.47
CA TYR A 209 -8.80 -17.22 7.45
C TYR A 209 -8.08 -16.63 6.24
N MET A 210 -6.81 -17.01 6.05
CA MET A 210 -6.01 -16.59 4.91
C MET A 210 -6.66 -16.94 3.57
N ARG A 211 -7.23 -18.15 3.44
CA ARG A 211 -7.94 -18.58 2.23
C ARG A 211 -9.21 -17.77 1.98
N LEU A 212 -10.01 -17.53 3.01
CA LEU A 212 -11.26 -16.76 2.89
C LEU A 212 -10.96 -15.31 2.46
N ILE A 213 -10.05 -14.64 3.16
CA ILE A 213 -9.66 -13.26 2.88
C ILE A 213 -9.10 -13.10 1.47
N ASN A 214 -8.22 -14.01 1.04
CA ASN A 214 -7.68 -13.97 -0.32
C ASN A 214 -8.77 -14.19 -1.38
N HIS A 215 -9.71 -15.12 -1.14
CA HIS A 215 -10.85 -15.33 -2.04
C HIS A 215 -11.71 -14.07 -2.16
N LEU A 216 -12.09 -13.46 -1.04
CA LEU A 216 -12.84 -12.21 -0.99
C LEU A 216 -12.12 -11.08 -1.74
N ARG A 217 -10.80 -10.91 -1.51
CA ARG A 217 -9.98 -9.93 -2.25
C ARG A 217 -10.10 -10.13 -3.75
N PHE A 218 -9.89 -11.37 -4.23
CA PHE A 218 -9.91 -11.65 -5.65
C PHE A 218 -11.31 -11.54 -6.26
N SER A 219 -12.37 -11.95 -5.56
CA SER A 219 -13.75 -11.73 -6.01
C SER A 219 -14.08 -10.24 -6.14
N LEU A 220 -13.68 -9.40 -5.17
CA LEU A 220 -13.85 -7.94 -5.26
C LEU A 220 -13.04 -7.33 -6.41
N GLN A 221 -11.81 -7.79 -6.64
CA GLN A 221 -10.99 -7.35 -7.76
C GLN A 221 -11.59 -7.73 -9.12
N ARG A 222 -12.18 -8.93 -9.23
CA ARG A 222 -12.89 -9.37 -10.44
C ARG A 222 -14.14 -8.54 -10.68
N LEU A 223 -14.92 -8.29 -9.63
CA LEU A 223 -16.10 -7.41 -9.68
C LEU A 223 -15.74 -5.98 -10.12
N GLU A 224 -14.64 -5.43 -9.60
CA GLU A 224 -14.14 -4.11 -10.00
C GLU A 224 -13.80 -4.07 -11.50
N ASN A 225 -13.12 -5.11 -11.99
CA ASN A 225 -12.67 -5.24 -13.37
C ASN A 225 -13.75 -5.79 -14.34
N LYS A 226 -14.99 -6.00 -13.87
CA LYS A 226 -16.08 -6.62 -14.64
C LYS A 226 -15.69 -7.98 -15.26
N LYS A 227 -14.84 -8.74 -14.57
CA LYS A 227 -14.46 -10.09 -14.96
C LYS A 227 -15.37 -11.09 -14.23
N THR A 228 -15.88 -12.06 -14.97
CA THR A 228 -16.71 -13.14 -14.41
C THR A 228 -16.06 -14.47 -14.71
N ILE A 229 -16.04 -15.37 -13.72
CA ILE A 229 -15.61 -16.76 -13.88
C ILE A 229 -16.86 -17.62 -13.90
N LYS A 230 -17.05 -18.42 -14.95
CA LYS A 230 -18.15 -19.38 -15.01
C LYS A 230 -17.96 -20.47 -13.95
N ASN A 231 -19.02 -20.79 -13.22
CA ASN A 231 -19.05 -21.87 -12.25
C ASN A 231 -19.91 -23.02 -12.80
N PRO A 232 -19.29 -24.06 -13.39
CA PRO A 232 -20.04 -25.17 -13.98
C PRO A 232 -20.78 -26.03 -12.95
N LEU A 233 -20.55 -25.81 -11.64
CA LEU A 233 -21.13 -26.59 -10.55
C LEU A 233 -22.19 -25.79 -9.77
N ILE A 234 -22.59 -24.61 -10.25
CA ILE A 234 -23.46 -23.70 -9.51
C ILE A 234 -24.77 -24.35 -9.06
N ASP A 235 -25.41 -25.15 -9.91
CA ASP A 235 -26.69 -25.78 -9.58
C ASP A 235 -26.52 -26.85 -8.49
N LYS A 236 -25.46 -27.67 -8.59
CA LYS A 236 -25.12 -28.64 -7.53
C LYS A 236 -24.80 -27.95 -6.21
N ILE A 237 -24.08 -26.84 -6.24
CA ILE A 237 -23.73 -26.07 -5.03
C ILE A 237 -25.00 -25.54 -4.34
N LYS A 238 -25.98 -25.05 -5.11
CA LYS A 238 -27.26 -24.58 -4.58
C LYS A 238 -28.06 -25.71 -3.92
N GLU A 239 -28.02 -26.91 -4.49
CA GLU A 239 -28.74 -28.07 -3.98
C GLU A 239 -28.06 -28.70 -2.76
N GLU A 240 -26.73 -28.88 -2.79
CA GLU A 240 -26.00 -29.61 -1.75
C GLU A 240 -25.55 -28.72 -0.59
N PHE A 241 -25.22 -27.45 -0.84
CA PHE A 241 -24.64 -26.54 0.16
C PHE A 241 -25.56 -25.35 0.46
N VAL A 242 -26.86 -25.62 0.66
CA VAL A 242 -27.92 -24.61 0.83
C VAL A 242 -27.55 -23.53 1.86
N GLN A 243 -27.07 -23.92 3.04
CA GLN A 243 -26.72 -22.96 4.10
C GLN A 243 -25.54 -22.07 3.72
N SER A 244 -24.47 -22.66 3.17
CA SER A 244 -23.30 -21.92 2.71
C SER A 244 -23.61 -21.02 1.52
N PHE A 245 -24.52 -21.45 0.64
CA PHE A 245 -25.00 -20.65 -0.47
C PHE A 245 -25.84 -19.45 0.00
N GLN A 246 -26.72 -19.65 0.98
CA GLN A 246 -27.47 -18.57 1.59
C GLN A 246 -26.55 -17.55 2.27
N LEU A 247 -25.53 -18.01 3.01
CA LEU A 247 -24.54 -17.11 3.59
C LEU A 247 -23.78 -16.33 2.49
N ALA A 248 -23.40 -16.98 1.39
CA ALA A 248 -22.76 -16.30 0.27
C ALA A 248 -23.66 -15.23 -0.37
N LEU A 249 -24.98 -15.44 -0.45
CA LEU A 249 -25.94 -14.43 -0.88
C LEU A 249 -25.99 -13.24 0.09
N ASN A 250 -26.05 -13.49 1.39
CA ASN A 250 -26.02 -12.42 2.40
C ASN A 250 -24.74 -11.57 2.29
N LEU A 251 -23.59 -12.20 2.08
CA LEU A 251 -22.32 -11.50 1.83
C LEU A 251 -22.35 -10.69 0.52
N SER A 252 -22.99 -11.21 -0.53
CA SER A 252 -23.19 -10.48 -1.78
C SER A 252 -24.02 -9.21 -1.58
N GLU A 253 -25.04 -9.24 -0.72
CA GLU A 253 -25.83 -8.05 -0.40
C GLU A 253 -25.01 -6.98 0.32
N ILE A 254 -24.11 -7.37 1.23
CA ILE A 254 -23.17 -6.44 1.89
C ILE A 254 -22.26 -5.80 0.85
N ILE A 255 -21.70 -6.59 -0.07
CA ILE A 255 -20.85 -6.11 -1.17
C ILE A 255 -21.62 -5.13 -2.04
N GLU A 256 -22.86 -5.43 -2.40
CA GLU A 256 -23.70 -4.58 -3.23
C GLU A 256 -24.00 -3.25 -2.54
N LYS A 257 -24.37 -3.26 -1.26
CA LYS A 257 -24.60 -2.04 -0.47
C LYS A 257 -23.34 -1.16 -0.39
N ARG A 258 -22.17 -1.77 -0.25
CA ARG A 258 -20.89 -1.06 -0.08
C ARG A 258 -20.27 -0.57 -1.39
N THR A 259 -20.58 -1.22 -2.52
CA THR A 259 -19.90 -0.97 -3.81
C THR A 259 -20.84 -0.51 -4.93
N GLY A 260 -22.15 -0.66 -4.76
CA GLY A 260 -23.16 -0.45 -5.80
C GLY A 260 -23.12 -1.51 -6.91
N LYS A 261 -22.43 -2.64 -6.70
CA LYS A 261 -22.27 -3.72 -7.69
C LYS A 261 -22.60 -5.07 -7.06
N SER A 262 -23.47 -5.82 -7.70
CA SER A 262 -23.83 -7.18 -7.26
C SER A 262 -22.81 -8.21 -7.76
N LEU A 263 -22.50 -9.23 -6.95
CA LEU A 263 -21.67 -10.33 -7.40
C LEU A 263 -22.43 -11.20 -8.42
N PRO A 264 -21.78 -11.63 -9.52
CA PRO A 264 -22.34 -12.65 -10.38
C PRO A 264 -22.66 -13.94 -9.60
N ILE A 265 -23.74 -14.63 -9.97
CA ILE A 265 -24.17 -15.85 -9.27
C ILE A 265 -23.09 -16.94 -9.23
N ASP A 266 -22.24 -17.01 -10.26
CA ASP A 266 -21.10 -17.92 -10.30
C ASP A 266 -20.07 -17.64 -9.19
N GLU A 267 -19.80 -16.37 -8.90
CA GLU A 267 -18.92 -15.93 -7.80
C GLU A 267 -19.54 -16.24 -6.44
N VAL A 268 -20.86 -16.06 -6.30
CA VAL A 268 -21.62 -16.48 -5.11
C VAL A 268 -21.45 -17.99 -4.89
N GLY A 269 -21.51 -18.80 -5.95
CA GLY A 269 -21.26 -20.24 -5.87
C GLY A 269 -19.84 -20.59 -5.41
N TYR A 270 -18.81 -19.91 -5.93
CA TYR A 270 -17.44 -20.14 -5.47
C TYR A 270 -17.27 -19.71 -4.01
N LEU A 271 -17.84 -18.58 -3.60
CA LEU A 271 -17.85 -18.13 -2.22
C LEU A 271 -18.53 -19.16 -1.30
N ALA A 272 -19.67 -19.72 -1.71
CA ALA A 272 -20.36 -20.78 -0.98
C ALA A 272 -19.46 -22.01 -0.74
N LEU A 273 -18.67 -22.43 -1.73
CA LEU A 273 -17.69 -23.52 -1.55
C LEU A 273 -16.62 -23.19 -0.52
N HIS A 274 -16.10 -21.95 -0.53
CA HIS A 274 -15.14 -21.51 0.47
C HIS A 274 -15.74 -21.52 1.88
N LEU A 275 -16.99 -21.07 2.02
CA LEU A 275 -17.73 -21.08 3.29
C LEU A 275 -18.03 -22.49 3.78
N GLN A 276 -18.44 -23.39 2.87
CA GLN A 276 -18.71 -24.80 3.21
C GLN A 276 -17.49 -25.47 3.83
N ARG A 277 -16.29 -25.20 3.30
CA ARG A 277 -15.03 -25.77 3.83
C ARG A 277 -14.73 -25.33 5.27
N LEU A 278 -15.18 -24.13 5.66
CA LEU A 278 -15.01 -23.65 7.04
C LEU A 278 -15.88 -24.43 8.03
N GLN A 279 -17.01 -24.99 7.56
CA GLN A 279 -17.93 -25.75 8.40
C GLN A 279 -17.50 -27.22 8.55
N VAL A 280 -16.88 -27.81 7.53
CA VAL A 280 -16.46 -29.22 7.52
C VAL A 280 -15.17 -29.46 8.33
N GLY A 281 -14.43 -28.41 8.68
CA GLY A 281 -13.24 -28.50 9.54
C GLY A 281 -13.51 -28.55 11.05
N LYS A 282 -14.78 -28.73 11.46
CA LYS A 282 -15.20 -28.97 12.85
C LYS A 282 -15.25 -30.45 13.19
#